data_AF-A0A6P1ZD03-F1
#
_entry.id   AF-A0A6P1ZD03-F1
#
_cell.length_a   1.000
_cell.length_b   1.000
_cell.length_c   1.000
_cell.angle_alpha   90.00
_cell.angle_beta   90.00
_cell.angle_gamma   90.00
#
_symmetry.space_group_name_H-M   'P 1'
#
loop_
_entity.id
_entity.type
_entity.pdbx_description
1 polymer ?
#
loop_
_entity_poly.entity_id
_entity_poly.type
_entity_poly.pdbx_seq_one_letter_code
_entity_poly.pdbx_strand_id
1 'polypeptide(L)'
;MANGWILMQEHIERFADVLIAYLQRDQKLPSDADFLETAADLILGDLPAEMRDHVTCAPYAYREVIVSVVKNRYYQVGFRRKALAAIGKGASSSCTKSARVFFSYRRAELENLTRHLAHAMRLRPEFSVFFDKNSLSTGSFPPKIETAARSCDVFLLMTCASTFKRTHEPEDWVRKEVIIALESDRLIVPVLVDGAQMPEVASLPLELQSVPMYQAFNFYTSNFETSLLALMAFINKDR
;
A
#
# COMPACT_ATOMS: atom_id res chain seq x y z
N MET A 1 -16.45 -18.45 -2.85
CA MET A 1 -15.06 -18.19 -3.26
C MET A 1 -14.37 -17.09 -2.43
N ALA A 2 -15.07 -16.05 -1.94
CA ALA A 2 -14.45 -14.98 -1.12
C ALA A 2 -13.92 -15.42 0.26
N ASN A 3 -14.54 -16.43 0.90
CA ASN A 3 -14.20 -16.84 2.27
C ASN A 3 -12.85 -17.59 2.37
N GLY A 4 -12.44 -18.29 1.31
CA GLY A 4 -11.18 -19.05 1.31
C GLY A 4 -9.94 -18.16 1.33
N TRP A 5 -10.02 -16.98 0.69
CA TRP A 5 -8.92 -16.00 0.67
C TRP A 5 -8.71 -15.31 2.02
N ILE A 6 -9.79 -15.01 2.73
CA ILE A 6 -9.73 -14.40 4.07
C ILE A 6 -9.09 -15.39 5.06
N LEU A 7 -9.56 -16.64 5.05
CA LEU A 7 -9.00 -17.71 5.89
C LEU A 7 -7.51 -17.95 5.59
N MET A 8 -7.12 -17.88 4.32
CA MET A 8 -5.74 -18.04 3.91
C MET A 8 -4.87 -16.87 4.40
N GLN A 9 -5.35 -15.63 4.29
CA GLN A 9 -4.60 -14.48 4.80
C GLN A 9 -4.43 -14.55 6.33
N GLU A 10 -5.49 -14.90 7.08
CA GLU A 10 -5.39 -15.07 8.53
C GLU A 10 -4.42 -16.19 8.92
N HIS A 11 -4.39 -17.30 8.17
CA HIS A 11 -3.45 -18.40 8.40
C HIS A 11 -2.00 -17.97 8.16
N ILE A 12 -1.73 -17.29 7.03
CA ILE A 12 -0.40 -16.76 6.69
C ILE A 12 0.06 -15.76 7.76
N GLU A 13 -0.81 -14.86 8.20
CA GLU A 13 -0.47 -13.88 9.22
C GLU A 13 -0.16 -14.53 10.58
N ARG A 14 -0.99 -15.48 11.04
CA ARG A 14 -0.74 -16.19 12.31
C ARG A 14 0.54 -17.03 12.27
N PHE A 15 0.80 -17.72 11.17
CA PHE A 15 1.98 -18.56 11.03
C PHE A 15 3.26 -17.72 10.95
N ALA A 16 3.22 -16.59 10.23
CA ALA A 16 4.32 -15.63 10.19
C ALA A 16 4.68 -15.14 11.61
N ASP A 17 3.70 -14.81 12.45
CA ASP A 17 3.94 -14.38 13.83
C ASP A 17 4.63 -15.47 14.68
N VAL A 18 4.21 -16.72 14.56
CA VAL A 18 4.82 -17.87 15.29
C VAL A 18 6.27 -18.10 14.83
N LEU A 19 6.50 -18.11 13.52
CA LEU A 19 7.81 -18.34 12.94
C LEU A 19 8.81 -17.24 13.35
N ILE A 20 8.35 -15.99 13.30
CA ILE A 20 9.14 -14.81 13.68
C ILE A 20 9.45 -14.83 15.19
N ALA A 21 8.49 -15.23 16.04
CA ALA A 21 8.71 -15.38 17.48
C ALA A 21 9.68 -16.52 17.82
N TYR A 22 9.64 -17.64 17.09
CA TYR A 22 10.56 -18.76 17.25
C TYR A 22 12.00 -18.34 16.93
N LEU A 23 12.20 -17.66 15.80
CA LEU A 23 13.52 -17.26 15.31
C LEU A 23 14.15 -16.09 16.09
N GLN A 24 13.37 -15.40 16.94
CA GLN A 24 13.88 -14.41 17.88
C GLN A 24 14.45 -14.99 19.17
N ARG A 25 14.07 -16.23 19.52
CA ARG A 25 14.56 -16.91 20.73
C ARG A 25 15.96 -17.48 20.51
N ASP A 26 16.29 -17.92 19.30
CA ASP A 26 17.63 -18.33 18.92
C ASP A 26 18.41 -17.14 18.34
N GLN A 27 19.36 -16.61 19.09
CA GLN A 27 20.07 -15.34 18.82
C GLN A 27 20.99 -15.31 17.57
N LYS A 28 20.69 -16.04 16.51
CA LYS A 28 21.32 -15.85 15.20
C LYS A 28 20.25 -15.83 14.11
N LEU A 29 19.89 -14.62 13.69
CA LEU A 29 19.15 -14.42 12.46
C LEU A 29 20.01 -14.98 11.30
N PRO A 30 19.47 -15.87 10.44
CA PRO A 30 20.08 -16.19 9.15
C PRO A 30 20.27 -14.92 8.32
N SER A 31 20.98 -15.01 7.19
CA SER A 31 21.00 -13.89 6.24
C SER A 31 19.56 -13.50 5.87
N ASP A 32 19.26 -12.20 5.77
CA ASP A 32 17.89 -11.70 5.56
C ASP A 32 17.20 -12.38 4.37
N ALA A 33 17.93 -12.68 3.30
CA ALA A 33 17.40 -13.36 2.12
C ALA A 33 17.07 -14.84 2.39
N ASP A 34 17.99 -15.61 2.98
CA ASP A 34 17.78 -17.05 3.22
C ASP A 34 16.62 -17.29 4.20
N PHE A 35 16.45 -16.40 5.17
CA PHE A 35 15.36 -16.48 6.15
C PHE A 35 13.99 -16.31 5.49
N LEU A 36 13.83 -15.29 4.65
CA LEU A 36 12.53 -14.94 4.06
C LEU A 36 12.06 -16.00 3.06
N GLU A 37 13.01 -16.55 2.32
CA GLU A 37 12.78 -17.64 1.39
C GLU A 37 12.40 -18.93 2.15
N THR A 38 13.15 -19.29 3.20
CA THR A 38 12.86 -20.46 4.05
C THR A 38 11.50 -20.33 4.76
N ALA A 39 11.19 -19.13 5.26
CA ALA A 39 9.94 -18.83 5.92
C ALA A 39 8.74 -18.96 4.98
N ALA A 40 8.87 -18.47 3.75
CA ALA A 40 7.84 -18.61 2.74
C ALA A 40 7.61 -20.08 2.36
N ASP A 41 8.67 -20.86 2.20
CA ASP A 41 8.57 -22.28 1.87
C ASP A 41 7.94 -23.10 3.02
N LEU A 42 8.23 -22.76 4.28
CA LEU A 42 7.58 -23.37 5.45
C LEU A 42 6.09 -23.04 5.53
N ILE A 43 5.71 -21.78 5.29
CA ILE A 43 4.30 -21.35 5.26
C ILE A 43 3.54 -22.05 4.13
N LEU A 44 4.16 -22.14 2.94
CA LEU A 44 3.59 -22.85 1.80
C LEU A 44 3.40 -24.35 2.09
N GLY A 45 4.35 -24.97 2.80
CA GLY A 45 4.28 -26.37 3.20
C GLY A 45 3.21 -26.68 4.26
N ASP A 46 2.94 -25.73 5.16
CA ASP A 46 1.93 -25.87 6.23
C ASP A 46 0.54 -25.38 5.82
N LEU A 47 0.30 -25.12 4.53
CA LEU A 47 -1.03 -24.75 4.06
C LEU A 47 -2.03 -25.91 4.25
N PRO A 48 -3.25 -25.62 4.74
CA PRO A 48 -4.35 -26.57 4.79
C PRO A 48 -4.60 -27.22 3.43
N ALA A 49 -5.03 -28.50 3.40
CA ALA A 49 -5.22 -29.26 2.17
C ALA A 49 -6.16 -28.55 1.16
N GLU A 50 -7.22 -27.94 1.68
CA GLU A 50 -8.18 -27.10 0.94
C GLU A 50 -7.58 -25.85 0.28
N MET A 51 -6.42 -25.39 0.73
CA MET A 51 -5.71 -24.24 0.15
C MET A 51 -4.58 -24.65 -0.81
N ARG A 52 -4.08 -25.89 -0.72
CA ARG A 52 -3.00 -26.38 -1.59
C ARG A 52 -3.40 -26.39 -3.06
N ASP A 53 -4.64 -26.76 -3.36
CA ASP A 53 -5.19 -26.78 -4.73
C ASP A 53 -5.31 -25.39 -5.35
N HIS A 54 -5.49 -24.35 -4.53
CA HIS A 54 -5.50 -22.96 -4.99
C HIS A 54 -4.09 -22.43 -5.26
N VAL A 55 -3.11 -22.84 -4.46
CA VAL A 55 -1.72 -22.42 -4.60
C VAL A 55 -1.03 -23.12 -5.78
N THR A 56 -1.32 -24.39 -6.04
CA THR A 56 -0.79 -25.13 -7.20
C THR A 56 -1.19 -24.52 -8.54
N CYS A 57 -2.33 -23.83 -8.61
CA CYS A 57 -2.79 -23.13 -9.82
C CYS A 57 -2.00 -21.84 -10.14
N ALA A 58 -1.37 -21.19 -9.15
CA ALA A 58 -0.63 -19.94 -9.34
C ALA A 58 0.54 -19.76 -8.33
N PRO A 59 1.50 -20.69 -8.26
CA PRO A 59 2.45 -20.81 -7.16
C PRO A 59 3.34 -19.56 -6.96
N TYR A 60 3.70 -18.88 -8.05
CA TYR A 60 4.54 -17.68 -7.99
C TYR A 60 3.81 -16.46 -7.39
N ALA A 61 2.51 -16.30 -7.66
CA ALA A 61 1.75 -15.15 -7.15
C ALA A 61 1.54 -15.23 -5.63
N TYR A 62 1.29 -16.43 -5.10
CA TYR A 62 1.11 -16.64 -3.66
C TYR A 62 2.43 -16.55 -2.90
N ARG A 63 3.51 -17.05 -3.49
CA ARG A 63 4.85 -16.96 -2.91
C ARG A 63 5.26 -15.51 -2.68
N GLU A 64 5.07 -14.63 -3.66
CA GLU A 64 5.36 -13.20 -3.52
C GLU A 64 4.54 -12.54 -2.40
N VAL A 65 3.27 -12.93 -2.26
CA VAL A 65 2.39 -12.42 -1.18
C VAL A 65 2.90 -12.88 0.19
N ILE A 66 3.25 -14.16 0.35
CA ILE A 66 3.77 -14.71 1.60
C ILE A 66 5.11 -14.07 1.96
N VAL A 67 6.03 -13.98 0.99
CA VAL A 67 7.33 -13.32 1.17
C VAL A 67 7.13 -11.87 1.60
N SER A 68 6.18 -11.13 1.00
CA SER A 68 5.85 -9.76 1.41
C SER A 68 5.32 -9.68 2.85
N VAL A 69 4.39 -10.57 3.24
CA VAL A 69 3.82 -10.58 4.60
C VAL A 69 4.90 -10.92 5.64
N VAL A 70 5.73 -11.93 5.37
CA VAL A 70 6.84 -12.33 6.25
C VAL A 70 7.89 -11.22 6.32
N LYS A 71 8.30 -10.64 5.19
CA LYS A 71 9.21 -9.48 5.14
C LYS A 71 8.71 -8.37 6.05
N ASN A 72 7.45 -7.98 5.87
CA ASN A 72 6.84 -6.91 6.63
C ASN A 72 6.88 -7.18 8.14
N ARG A 73 6.42 -8.37 8.56
CA ARG A 73 6.40 -8.77 9.98
C ARG A 73 7.81 -8.91 10.57
N TYR A 74 8.76 -9.46 9.81
CA TYR A 74 10.15 -9.62 10.24
C TYR A 74 10.82 -8.27 10.51
N TYR A 75 10.68 -7.32 9.57
CA TYR A 75 11.21 -5.97 9.75
C TYR A 75 10.54 -5.23 10.90
N GLN A 76 9.23 -5.43 11.15
CA GLN A 76 8.53 -4.87 12.31
C GLN A 76 9.17 -5.29 13.64
N VAL A 77 9.59 -6.55 13.78
CA VAL A 77 10.20 -6.99 15.04
C VAL A 77 11.68 -6.61 15.16
N GLY A 78 12.43 -6.64 14.05
CA GLY A 78 13.80 -6.13 14.01
C GLY A 78 13.89 -4.62 14.34
N PHE A 79 12.91 -3.83 13.87
CA PHE A 79 12.82 -2.39 14.12
C PHE A 79 12.51 -2.07 15.58
N ARG A 80 11.61 -2.82 16.24
CA ARG A 80 11.31 -2.64 17.68
C ARG A 80 12.55 -2.76 18.56
N ARG A 81 13.48 -3.67 18.26
CA ARG A 81 14.74 -3.84 19.04
C ARG A 81 15.71 -2.66 18.83
N LYS A 82 15.88 -2.18 17.59
CA LYS A 82 16.72 -1.00 17.30
C LYS A 82 16.12 0.29 17.85
N ALA A 83 14.79 0.46 17.78
CA ALA A 83 14.09 1.60 18.35
C ALA A 83 14.14 1.62 19.88
N LEU A 84 13.93 0.48 20.57
CA LEU A 84 14.11 0.40 22.03
C LEU A 84 15.58 0.62 22.47
N ALA A 85 16.55 0.16 21.68
CA ALA A 85 17.97 0.42 21.94
C ALA A 85 18.34 1.90 21.73
N ALA A 86 17.68 2.60 20.79
CA ALA A 86 17.87 4.02 20.52
C ALA A 86 17.21 4.93 21.58
N ILE A 87 16.09 4.51 22.18
CA ILE A 87 15.40 5.26 23.25
C ILE A 87 16.24 5.39 24.54
N GLY A 88 17.26 4.54 24.73
CA GLY A 88 18.19 4.62 25.86
C GLY A 88 19.30 5.67 25.74
N LYS A 89 19.45 6.36 24.60
CA LYS A 89 20.44 7.44 24.43
C LYS A 89 19.77 8.68 23.83
N GLY A 90 19.64 9.69 24.68
CA GLY A 90 18.94 10.95 24.46
C GLY A 90 18.92 11.49 23.03
N ALA A 91 17.71 11.73 22.54
CA ALA A 91 17.44 12.71 21.51
C ALA A 91 16.18 13.48 21.91
N SER A 92 16.35 14.80 21.99
CA SER A 92 15.28 15.78 22.15
C SER A 92 14.15 15.52 21.15
N SER A 93 12.94 15.41 21.68
CA SER A 93 11.71 15.21 20.92
C SER A 93 11.34 16.49 20.14
N SER A 94 11.74 16.57 18.87
CA SER A 94 10.99 17.39 17.92
C SER A 94 9.83 16.53 17.40
N CYS A 95 8.60 16.90 17.70
CA CYS A 95 7.41 16.24 17.16
C CYS A 95 7.27 16.56 15.67
N THR A 96 7.98 15.83 14.80
CA THR A 96 7.79 15.94 13.34
C THR A 96 6.39 15.43 13.00
N LYS A 97 5.51 16.35 12.56
CA LYS A 97 4.13 16.03 12.14
C LYS A 97 4.17 15.03 10.97
N SER A 98 3.56 13.86 11.16
CA SER A 98 3.46 12.84 10.12
C SER A 98 2.68 13.38 8.91
N ALA A 99 3.14 13.05 7.69
CA ALA A 99 2.47 13.39 6.45
C ALA A 99 1.21 12.56 6.30
N ARG A 100 0.06 13.22 6.19
CA ARG A 100 -1.21 12.54 5.91
C ARG A 100 -1.27 12.20 4.43
N VAL A 101 -1.19 10.93 4.09
CA VAL A 101 -1.20 10.43 2.72
C VAL A 101 -2.56 9.81 2.45
N PHE A 102 -3.25 10.26 1.40
CA PHE A 102 -4.50 9.68 0.95
C PHE A 102 -4.28 8.95 -0.39
N PHE A 103 -4.70 7.70 -0.48
CA PHE A 103 -4.67 6.92 -1.71
C PHE A 103 -6.05 6.91 -2.38
N SER A 104 -6.10 7.42 -3.61
CA SER A 104 -7.22 7.20 -4.53
C SER A 104 -6.82 6.17 -5.59
N TYR A 105 -7.64 5.16 -5.80
CA TYR A 105 -7.35 4.07 -6.72
C TYR A 105 -8.63 3.40 -7.23
N ARG A 106 -8.53 2.76 -8.40
CA ARG A 106 -9.57 1.88 -8.94
C ARG A 106 -9.42 0.48 -8.33
N ARG A 107 -10.44 0.02 -7.61
CA ARG A 107 -10.38 -1.23 -6.83
C ARG A 107 -10.19 -2.48 -7.67
N ALA A 108 -10.91 -2.60 -8.79
CA ALA A 108 -10.91 -3.83 -9.58
C ALA A 108 -9.51 -4.22 -10.09
N GLU A 109 -8.61 -3.25 -10.22
CA GLU A 109 -7.27 -3.44 -10.79
C GLU A 109 -6.14 -3.20 -9.79
N LEU A 110 -6.27 -2.21 -8.90
CA LEU A 110 -5.15 -1.72 -8.08
C LEU A 110 -5.28 -1.98 -6.57
N GLU A 111 -6.31 -2.72 -6.12
CA GLU A 111 -6.57 -2.94 -4.70
C GLU A 111 -5.40 -3.60 -3.96
N ASN A 112 -4.82 -4.68 -4.52
CA ASN A 112 -3.70 -5.37 -3.88
C ASN A 112 -2.44 -4.52 -3.82
N LEU A 113 -2.08 -3.86 -4.92
CA LEU A 113 -0.90 -2.99 -4.98
C LEU A 113 -1.03 -1.82 -4.01
N THR A 114 -2.17 -1.13 -4.04
CA THR A 114 -2.40 0.05 -3.20
C THR A 114 -2.38 -0.32 -1.73
N ARG A 115 -2.98 -1.47 -1.36
CA ARG A 115 -2.95 -1.97 0.01
C ARG A 115 -1.54 -2.32 0.48
N HIS A 116 -0.75 -2.96 -0.36
CA HIS A 116 0.64 -3.30 -0.05
C HIS A 116 1.48 -2.03 0.15
N LEU A 117 1.39 -1.08 -0.78
CA LEU A 117 2.11 0.19 -0.72
C LEU A 117 1.74 0.99 0.53
N ALA A 118 0.44 1.10 0.80
CA ALA A 118 -0.04 1.85 1.93
C ALA A 118 0.29 1.17 3.27
N HIS A 119 0.30 -0.17 3.34
CA HIS A 119 0.78 -0.88 4.51
C HIS A 119 2.26 -0.64 4.76
N ALA A 120 3.10 -0.70 3.70
CA ALA A 120 4.53 -0.43 3.79
C ALA A 120 4.82 1.01 4.25
N MET A 121 4.08 2.00 3.73
CA MET A 121 4.20 3.39 4.18
C MET A 121 3.75 3.61 5.63
N ARG A 122 2.71 2.90 6.11
CA ARG A 122 2.27 2.97 7.52
C ARG A 122 3.30 2.45 8.52
N LEU A 123 4.29 1.66 8.08
CA LEU A 123 5.37 1.19 8.96
C LEU A 123 6.33 2.33 9.36
N ARG A 124 6.22 3.48 8.69
CA ARG A 124 7.12 4.60 8.84
C ARG A 124 6.42 5.71 9.63
N PRO A 125 6.97 6.16 10.77
CA PRO A 125 6.32 7.15 11.63
C PRO A 125 6.10 8.49 10.94
N GLU A 126 6.88 8.79 9.89
CA GLU A 126 6.71 9.98 9.06
C GLU A 126 5.41 9.99 8.23
N PHE A 127 4.68 8.88 8.09
CA PHE A 127 3.46 8.80 7.27
C PHE A 127 2.23 8.35 8.07
N SER A 128 1.10 9.03 7.85
CA SER A 128 -0.24 8.65 8.30
C SER A 128 -1.10 8.38 7.07
N VAL A 129 -1.39 7.11 6.78
CA VAL A 129 -1.95 6.71 5.49
C VAL A 129 -3.43 6.34 5.56
N PHE A 130 -4.23 6.86 4.63
CA PHE A 130 -5.64 6.57 4.42
C PHE A 130 -5.84 5.94 3.02
N PHE A 131 -6.36 4.72 2.94
CA PHE A 131 -6.49 4.00 1.67
C PHE A 131 -7.60 2.94 1.64
N ASP A 132 -8.44 2.85 2.68
CA ASP A 132 -9.37 1.74 2.84
C ASP A 132 -10.83 2.24 2.87
N LYS A 133 -11.69 1.60 2.07
CA LYS A 133 -13.10 1.91 1.85
C LYS A 133 -14.00 0.73 2.23
N ASN A 134 -13.69 0.04 3.33
CA ASN A 134 -14.36 -1.19 3.79
C ASN A 134 -15.87 -1.10 4.15
N SER A 135 -16.61 -0.11 3.65
CA SER A 135 -18.06 0.01 3.89
C SER A 135 -18.77 0.86 2.84
N LEU A 136 -19.00 0.34 1.64
CA LEU A 136 -19.78 1.05 0.61
C LEU A 136 -20.74 0.11 -0.14
N SER A 137 -21.80 -0.29 0.55
CA SER A 137 -22.99 -0.91 -0.03
C SER A 137 -24.15 0.08 -0.24
N THR A 138 -23.95 1.37 0.01
CA THR A 138 -24.99 2.40 -0.13
C THR A 138 -24.41 3.63 -0.82
N GLY A 139 -25.08 4.11 -1.88
CA GLY A 139 -24.58 5.09 -2.85
C GLY A 139 -24.35 6.53 -2.35
N SER A 140 -23.79 6.72 -1.14
CA SER A 140 -23.43 8.03 -0.59
C SER A 140 -21.96 8.09 -0.21
N PHE A 141 -21.28 9.17 -0.60
CA PHE A 141 -19.88 9.47 -0.27
C PHE A 141 -19.71 9.61 1.26
N PRO A 142 -19.01 8.70 1.97
CA PRO A 142 -18.97 8.73 3.42
C PRO A 142 -18.23 9.99 3.85
N PRO A 143 -18.76 10.74 4.83
CA PRO A 143 -18.13 11.96 5.34
C PRO A 143 -16.67 11.74 5.80
N LYS A 144 -16.33 10.51 6.23
CA LYS A 144 -14.96 10.13 6.63
C LYS A 144 -13.98 10.12 5.46
N ILE A 145 -14.38 9.63 4.29
CA ILE A 145 -13.52 9.58 3.10
C ILE A 145 -13.32 11.01 2.59
N GLU A 146 -14.38 11.81 2.57
CA GLU A 146 -14.30 13.23 2.23
C GLU A 146 -13.33 13.98 3.15
N THR A 147 -13.51 13.83 4.45
CA THR A 147 -12.66 14.49 5.44
C THR A 147 -11.20 14.07 5.28
N ALA A 148 -10.94 12.79 5.03
CA ALA A 148 -9.59 12.29 4.81
C ALA A 148 -8.97 12.86 3.51
N ALA A 149 -9.71 12.89 2.42
CA ALA A 149 -9.25 13.46 1.15
C ALA A 149 -9.02 14.97 1.25
N ARG A 150 -9.96 15.72 1.85
CA ARG A 150 -9.84 17.18 2.07
C ARG A 150 -8.71 17.55 2.99
N SER A 151 -8.38 16.69 3.97
CA SER A 151 -7.40 17.00 4.99
C SER A 151 -6.03 16.38 4.74
N CYS A 152 -5.83 15.55 3.72
CA CYS A 152 -4.51 14.98 3.46
C CYS A 152 -3.46 16.06 3.15
N ASP A 153 -2.19 15.74 3.36
CA ASP A 153 -1.08 16.58 2.92
C ASP A 153 -0.64 16.15 1.51
N VAL A 154 -0.74 14.85 1.21
CA VAL A 154 -0.40 14.24 -0.09
C VAL A 154 -1.55 13.38 -0.57
N PHE A 155 -2.00 13.60 -1.80
CA PHE A 155 -3.01 12.81 -2.49
C PHE A 155 -2.35 11.98 -3.59
N LEU A 156 -2.26 10.67 -3.38
CA LEU A 156 -1.70 9.71 -4.34
C LEU A 156 -2.82 9.14 -5.20
N LEU A 157 -2.81 9.47 -6.50
CA LEU A 157 -3.76 8.93 -7.48
C LEU A 157 -3.13 7.74 -8.22
N MET A 158 -3.43 6.53 -7.76
CA MET A 158 -2.96 5.30 -8.38
C MET A 158 -3.61 5.12 -9.76
N THR A 159 -2.77 5.18 -10.79
CA THR A 159 -3.19 5.31 -12.18
C THR A 159 -2.79 4.08 -12.98
N CYS A 160 -3.79 3.42 -13.56
CA CYS A 160 -3.66 2.38 -14.56
C CYS A 160 -4.57 2.70 -15.76
N ALA A 161 -4.56 1.82 -16.77
CA ALA A 161 -5.32 2.03 -18.01
C ALA A 161 -6.84 2.25 -17.82
N SER A 162 -7.42 1.82 -16.70
CA SER A 162 -8.85 1.99 -16.42
C SER A 162 -9.18 3.11 -15.42
N THR A 163 -8.18 3.78 -14.83
CA THR A 163 -8.37 4.79 -13.77
C THR A 163 -9.27 5.95 -14.20
N PHE A 164 -9.24 6.34 -15.48
CA PHE A 164 -10.05 7.46 -15.99
C PHE A 164 -11.28 7.05 -16.82
N LYS A 165 -11.49 5.75 -17.08
CA LYS A 165 -12.57 5.30 -17.99
C LYS A 165 -13.99 5.70 -17.54
N ARG A 166 -14.23 5.71 -16.23
CA ARG A 166 -15.54 6.00 -15.63
C ARG A 166 -15.66 7.39 -15.04
N THR A 167 -14.64 8.24 -15.16
CA THR A 167 -14.67 9.56 -14.51
C THR A 167 -15.69 10.52 -15.13
N HIS A 168 -16.24 10.20 -16.31
CA HIS A 168 -17.40 10.90 -16.88
C HIS A 168 -18.71 10.65 -16.11
N GLU A 169 -18.83 9.54 -15.38
CA GLU A 169 -19.95 9.28 -14.49
C GLU A 169 -19.85 10.20 -13.26
N PRO A 170 -20.84 11.07 -12.97
CA PRO A 170 -20.79 11.96 -11.80
C PRO A 170 -20.68 11.21 -10.47
N GLU A 171 -21.18 9.98 -10.42
CA GLU A 171 -21.16 9.10 -9.25
C GLU A 171 -19.85 8.32 -9.09
N ASP A 172 -18.89 8.47 -10.01
CA ASP A 172 -17.60 7.79 -9.90
C ASP A 172 -16.78 8.32 -8.72
N TRP A 173 -16.31 7.40 -7.89
CA TRP A 173 -15.60 7.72 -6.66
C TRP A 173 -14.25 8.39 -6.92
N VAL A 174 -13.54 7.93 -7.95
CA VAL A 174 -12.25 8.52 -8.34
C VAL A 174 -12.47 9.96 -8.79
N ARG A 175 -13.51 10.22 -9.60
CA ARG A 175 -13.90 11.59 -9.99
C ARG A 175 -14.11 12.48 -8.76
N LYS A 176 -14.96 12.04 -7.81
CA LYS A 176 -15.29 12.81 -6.60
C LYS A 176 -14.05 13.11 -5.76
N GLU A 177 -13.20 12.12 -5.52
CA GLU A 177 -11.97 12.28 -4.72
C GLU A 177 -10.97 13.22 -5.37
N VAL A 178 -10.80 13.14 -6.69
CA VAL A 178 -9.90 14.02 -7.43
C VAL A 178 -10.40 15.47 -7.41
N ILE A 179 -11.71 15.70 -7.61
CA ILE A 179 -12.29 17.05 -7.49
C ILE A 179 -12.03 17.61 -6.08
N ILE A 180 -12.27 16.82 -5.04
CA ILE A 180 -12.01 17.22 -3.67
C ILE A 180 -10.54 17.60 -3.45
N ALA A 181 -9.61 16.81 -4.01
CA ALA A 181 -8.18 17.09 -3.89
C ALA A 181 -7.78 18.39 -4.61
N LEU A 182 -8.33 18.62 -5.80
CA LEU A 182 -8.11 19.83 -6.60
C LEU A 182 -8.64 21.08 -5.88
N GLU A 183 -9.83 21.01 -5.30
CA GLU A 183 -10.43 22.10 -4.51
C GLU A 183 -9.64 22.42 -3.23
N SER A 184 -8.90 21.44 -2.71
CA SER A 184 -8.26 21.52 -1.40
C SER A 184 -6.78 21.91 -1.47
N ASP A 185 -6.27 22.26 -2.66
CA ASP A 185 -4.88 22.66 -2.94
C ASP A 185 -3.84 21.72 -2.32
N ARG A 186 -4.05 20.41 -2.52
CA ARG A 186 -3.16 19.36 -1.99
C ARG A 186 -2.05 19.02 -2.97
N LEU A 187 -0.96 18.44 -2.46
CA LEU A 187 0.05 17.82 -3.31
C LEU A 187 -0.57 16.57 -3.95
N ILE A 188 -1.04 16.71 -5.19
CA ILE A 188 -1.57 15.60 -5.99
C ILE A 188 -0.42 14.98 -6.77
N VAL A 189 -0.23 13.67 -6.60
CA VAL A 189 0.77 12.89 -7.33
C VAL A 189 0.07 11.75 -8.06
N PRO A 190 -0.10 11.85 -9.38
CA PRO A 190 -0.47 10.70 -10.20
C PRO A 190 0.64 9.65 -10.15
N VAL A 191 0.30 8.44 -9.70
CA VAL A 191 1.23 7.31 -9.64
C VAL A 191 0.93 6.36 -10.80
N LEU A 192 1.73 6.43 -11.86
CA LEU A 192 1.58 5.62 -13.07
C LEU A 192 2.13 4.22 -12.84
N VAL A 193 1.24 3.23 -12.77
CA VAL A 193 1.62 1.84 -12.48
C VAL A 193 1.97 1.10 -13.76
N ASP A 194 3.14 0.46 -13.78
CA ASP A 194 3.59 -0.47 -14.83
C ASP A 194 3.45 0.08 -16.26
N GLY A 195 3.94 1.31 -16.47
CA GLY A 195 3.91 1.96 -17.77
C GLY A 195 2.56 2.55 -18.16
N ALA A 196 1.61 2.66 -17.22
CA ALA A 196 0.41 3.45 -17.42
C ALA A 196 0.74 4.88 -17.89
N GLN A 197 -0.12 5.43 -18.73
CA GLN A 197 0.06 6.76 -19.30
C GLN A 197 -0.98 7.72 -18.72
N MET A 198 -0.61 9.01 -18.65
CA MET A 198 -1.58 10.05 -18.35
C MET A 198 -2.61 10.14 -19.49
N PRO A 199 -3.89 10.35 -19.18
CA PRO A 199 -4.93 10.55 -20.18
C PRO A 199 -4.73 11.88 -20.92
N GLU A 200 -5.22 11.96 -22.15
CA GLU A 200 -5.29 13.22 -22.88
C GLU A 200 -6.27 14.18 -22.18
N VAL A 201 -5.92 15.47 -22.11
CA VAL A 201 -6.74 16.51 -21.46
C VAL A 201 -8.17 16.50 -21.99
N ALA A 202 -8.34 16.41 -23.31
CA ALA A 202 -9.65 16.40 -23.95
C ALA A 202 -10.50 15.15 -23.63
N SER A 203 -9.89 14.06 -23.17
CA SER A 203 -10.60 12.83 -22.81
C SER A 203 -11.19 12.88 -21.39
N LEU A 204 -10.86 13.91 -20.60
CA LEU A 204 -11.31 14.08 -19.23
C LEU A 204 -12.52 15.02 -19.11
N PRO A 205 -13.38 14.82 -18.09
CA PRO A 205 -14.35 15.82 -17.68
C PRO A 205 -13.67 17.15 -17.36
N LEU A 206 -14.38 18.26 -17.58
CA LEU A 206 -13.86 19.63 -17.43
C LEU A 206 -13.13 19.84 -16.10
N GLU A 207 -13.69 19.31 -15.01
CA GLU A 207 -13.18 19.46 -13.64
C GLU A 207 -11.86 18.72 -13.40
N LEU A 208 -11.54 17.71 -14.22
CA LEU A 208 -10.33 16.88 -14.11
C LEU A 208 -9.25 17.27 -15.14
N GLN A 209 -9.50 18.23 -16.03
CA GLN A 209 -8.58 18.58 -17.12
C GLN A 209 -7.23 19.11 -16.65
N SER A 210 -7.12 19.56 -15.40
CA SER A 210 -5.85 19.95 -14.79
C SER A 210 -4.99 18.75 -14.32
N VAL A 211 -5.58 17.57 -14.12
CA VAL A 211 -4.89 16.38 -13.57
C VAL A 211 -3.65 15.97 -14.39
N PRO A 212 -3.67 15.96 -15.75
CA PRO A 212 -2.48 15.70 -16.55
C PRO A 212 -1.32 16.68 -16.40
N MET A 213 -1.56 17.85 -15.79
CA MET A 213 -0.53 18.88 -15.57
C MET A 213 0.28 18.64 -14.29
N TYR A 214 -0.19 17.74 -13.40
CA TYR A 214 0.54 17.40 -12.18
C TYR A 214 1.74 16.50 -12.47
N GLN A 215 2.79 16.65 -11.67
CA GLN A 215 3.98 15.82 -11.80
C GLN A 215 3.66 14.36 -11.44
N ALA A 216 3.68 13.50 -12.44
CA ALA A 216 3.45 12.08 -12.28
C ALA A 216 4.71 11.34 -11.82
N PHE A 217 4.51 10.28 -11.04
CA PHE A 217 5.55 9.36 -10.58
C PHE A 217 5.34 7.99 -11.23
N ASN A 218 6.37 7.44 -11.89
CA ASN A 218 6.33 6.10 -12.45
C ASN A 218 6.63 5.06 -11.36
N PHE A 219 5.71 4.14 -11.16
CA PHE A 219 5.84 3.05 -10.19
C PHE A 219 5.83 1.70 -10.93
N TYR A 220 6.90 0.93 -10.77
CA TYR A 220 6.99 -0.41 -11.36
C TYR A 220 6.87 -1.48 -10.28
N THR A 221 5.94 -2.40 -10.47
CA THR A 221 5.73 -3.51 -9.53
C THR A 221 6.88 -4.51 -9.56
N SER A 222 7.56 -4.64 -10.70
CA SER A 222 8.73 -5.50 -10.88
C SER A 222 9.93 -5.14 -10.00
N ASN A 223 10.02 -3.89 -9.53
CA ASN A 223 11.05 -3.41 -8.60
C ASN A 223 10.45 -2.68 -7.39
N PHE A 224 9.38 -3.26 -6.83
CA PHE A 224 8.53 -2.66 -5.81
C PHE A 224 9.28 -1.88 -4.72
N GLU A 225 10.28 -2.46 -4.07
CA GLU A 225 11.01 -1.81 -2.97
C GLU A 225 11.72 -0.53 -3.41
N THR A 226 12.39 -0.57 -4.56
CA THR A 226 13.06 0.60 -5.13
C THR A 226 12.04 1.67 -5.52
N SER A 227 10.95 1.28 -6.18
CA SER A 227 9.86 2.19 -6.55
C SER A 227 9.18 2.82 -5.34
N LEU A 228 8.95 2.06 -4.26
CA LEU A 228 8.39 2.55 -3.00
C LEU A 228 9.31 3.58 -2.33
N LEU A 229 10.60 3.28 -2.20
CA LEU A 229 11.56 4.22 -1.60
C LEU A 229 11.67 5.51 -2.41
N ALA A 230 11.70 5.40 -3.74
CA ALA A 230 11.71 6.55 -4.64
C ALA A 230 10.42 7.38 -4.53
N LEU A 231 9.26 6.75 -4.42
CA LEU A 231 7.98 7.44 -4.21
C LEU A 231 7.96 8.17 -2.86
N MET A 232 8.44 7.53 -1.79
CA MET A 232 8.52 8.15 -0.47
C MET A 232 9.47 9.36 -0.45
N ALA A 233 10.60 9.25 -1.16
CA ALA A 233 11.53 10.36 -1.32
C ALA A 233 10.91 11.50 -2.15
N PHE A 234 10.18 11.15 -3.21
CA PHE A 234 9.48 12.10 -4.08
C PHE A 234 8.49 12.96 -3.29
N ILE A 235 7.62 12.34 -2.49
CA ILE A 235 6.59 13.07 -1.73
C ILE A 235 7.14 13.83 -0.51
N ASN A 236 8.35 13.51 -0.07
CA ASN A 236 9.02 14.23 1.01
C ASN A 236 9.83 15.44 0.52
N LYS A 237 10.15 15.52 -0.78
CA LYS A 237 11.00 16.60 -1.33
C LYS A 237 10.34 17.99 -1.27
N ASP A 238 9.01 18.01 -1.20
CA ASP A 238 8.19 19.23 -1.23
C ASP A 238 7.60 19.58 0.16
N ARG A 239 8.12 19.01 1.26
CA ARG A 239 7.75 19.35 2.66
C ARG A 239 8.91 20.03 3.38
#